data_AF-A0A658Z296-F1
#
_entry.id   AF-A0A658Z296-F1
#
_cell.length_a   1.000
_cell.length_b   1.000
_cell.length_c   1.000
_cell.angle_alpha   90.00
_cell.angle_beta   90.00
_cell.angle_gamma   90.00
#
_symmetry.space_group_name_H-M   'P 1'
#
loop_
_entity.id
_entity.type
_entity.pdbx_description
1 polymer ?
#
loop_
_entity_poly.entity_id
_entity_poly.type
_entity_poly.pdbx_seq_one_letter_code
_entity_poly.pdbx_strand_id
1 'polypeptide(L)'
;MKIHDGEPGLYAAMENNHPLCVTRFLSKINGIAFKYKLSKANIMDLLKGATAQGTPALYIAMSKGNEDVVLSYISTLGAFAKKHSFSQHQLFTLLAAKNHDNMSAVHIAIHHKHYKTVETYYAAINVISQSLSFSADEIKTYL
;
A
#
# COMPACT_ATOMS: atom_id res chain seq x y z
N MET A 1 -6.01 -14.89 3.17
CA MET A 1 -5.40 -15.73 4.22
C MET A 1 -5.09 -14.82 5.39
N LYS A 2 -5.95 -14.86 6.41
CA LYS A 2 -5.66 -14.31 7.74
C LYS A 2 -5.22 -15.49 8.60
N ILE A 3 -4.21 -15.32 9.45
CA ILE A 3 -3.96 -16.30 10.52
C ILE A 3 -5.09 -16.22 11.56
N HIS A 4 -5.13 -17.15 12.52
CA HIS A 4 -6.18 -17.22 13.55
C HIS A 4 -6.38 -15.90 14.33
N ASP A 5 -5.38 -15.00 14.34
CA ASP A 5 -5.43 -13.69 15.00
C ASP A 5 -5.92 -12.54 14.10
N GLY A 6 -6.34 -12.84 12.87
CA GLY A 6 -6.84 -11.85 11.93
C GLY A 6 -5.78 -11.06 11.17
N GLU A 7 -4.49 -11.37 11.40
CA GLU A 7 -3.35 -10.73 10.74
C GLU A 7 -3.13 -11.30 9.32
N PRO A 8 -3.18 -10.48 8.26
CA PRO A 8 -2.86 -10.94 6.91
C PRO A 8 -1.36 -11.12 6.71
N GLY A 9 -0.94 -12.11 5.91
CA GLY A 9 0.49 -12.31 5.62
C GLY A 9 1.20 -11.10 4.99
N LEU A 10 0.47 -10.23 4.28
CA LEU A 10 1.00 -8.95 3.80
C LEU A 10 1.35 -8.01 4.98
N TYR A 11 0.52 -7.95 6.01
CA TYR A 11 0.80 -7.14 7.21
C TYR A 11 2.09 -7.61 7.88
N ALA A 12 2.22 -8.91 8.14
CA ALA A 12 3.43 -9.47 8.76
C ALA A 12 4.70 -9.14 7.96
N ALA A 13 4.65 -9.23 6.63
CA ALA A 13 5.79 -8.89 5.78
C ALA A 13 6.13 -7.38 5.81
N MET A 14 5.12 -6.52 5.84
CA MET A 14 5.27 -5.06 5.97
C MET A 14 5.81 -4.67 7.34
N GLU A 15 5.36 -5.35 8.39
CA GLU A 15 5.79 -5.12 9.76
C GLU A 15 7.26 -5.51 10.00
N ASN A 16 7.73 -6.60 9.38
CA ASN A 16 9.06 -7.14 9.60
C ASN A 16 10.09 -6.69 8.54
N ASN A 17 9.78 -5.66 7.76
CA ASN A 17 10.62 -5.15 6.67
C ASN A 17 11.10 -6.24 5.69
N HIS A 18 10.18 -7.05 5.16
CA HIS A 18 10.48 -8.12 4.21
C HIS A 18 10.09 -7.73 2.76
N PRO A 19 10.85 -6.84 2.08
CA PRO A 19 10.49 -6.29 0.76
C PRO A 19 10.24 -7.36 -0.31
N LEU A 20 11.09 -8.38 -0.37
CA LEU A 20 10.96 -9.45 -1.37
C LEU A 20 9.69 -10.28 -1.17
N CYS A 21 9.26 -10.51 0.08
CA CYS A 21 8.01 -11.21 0.37
C CYS A 21 6.81 -10.40 -0.15
N VAL A 22 6.82 -9.08 0.03
CA VAL A 22 5.76 -8.18 -0.45
C VAL A 22 5.69 -8.17 -1.97
N THR A 23 6.82 -7.96 -2.66
CA THR A 23 6.85 -7.97 -4.13
C THR A 23 6.36 -9.30 -4.70
N ARG A 24 6.80 -10.43 -4.13
CA ARG A 24 6.38 -11.77 -4.58
C ARG A 24 4.90 -12.03 -4.30
N PHE A 25 4.41 -11.62 -3.13
CA PHE A 25 2.99 -11.75 -2.77
C PHE A 25 2.10 -10.95 -3.73
N LEU A 26 2.37 -9.65 -3.93
CA LEU A 26 1.60 -8.79 -4.83
C LEU A 26 1.62 -9.32 -6.28
N SER A 27 2.78 -9.78 -6.77
CA SER A 27 2.90 -10.37 -8.11
C SER A 27 2.02 -11.63 -8.27
N LYS A 28 1.99 -12.52 -7.27
CA LYS A 28 1.12 -13.71 -7.29
C LYS A 28 -0.36 -13.35 -7.20
N ILE A 29 -0.74 -12.41 -6.33
CA ILE A 29 -2.11 -11.89 -6.25
C ILE A 29 -2.55 -11.31 -7.59
N ASN A 30 -1.67 -10.63 -8.32
CA ASN A 30 -1.99 -10.09 -9.64
C ASN A 30 -2.36 -11.19 -10.64
N GLY A 31 -1.60 -12.29 -10.64
CA GLY A 31 -1.88 -13.46 -11.48
C GLY A 31 -3.22 -14.13 -11.12
N ILE A 32 -3.49 -14.30 -9.83
CA ILE A 32 -4.73 -14.89 -9.31
C ILE A 32 -5.93 -13.99 -9.64
N ALA A 33 -5.82 -12.68 -9.36
CA ALA A 33 -6.87 -11.70 -9.62
C ALA A 33 -7.29 -11.68 -11.10
N PHE A 34 -6.31 -11.76 -12.01
CA PHE A 34 -6.57 -11.86 -13.43
C PHE A 34 -7.21 -13.21 -13.82
N LYS A 35 -6.63 -14.33 -13.37
CA LYS A 35 -7.10 -15.68 -13.70
C LYS A 35 -8.55 -15.93 -13.26
N TYR A 36 -8.89 -15.48 -12.06
CA TYR A 36 -10.21 -15.71 -11.45
C TYR A 36 -11.15 -14.50 -11.54
N LYS A 37 -10.76 -13.44 -12.27
CA LYS A 37 -11.57 -12.23 -12.48
C LYS A 37 -12.11 -11.64 -11.16
N LEU A 38 -11.23 -11.51 -10.16
CA LEU A 38 -11.61 -10.94 -8.87
C LEU A 38 -12.16 -9.53 -9.04
N SER A 39 -13.16 -9.18 -8.23
CA SER A 39 -13.71 -7.83 -8.22
C SER A 39 -12.65 -6.82 -7.75
N LYS A 40 -12.74 -5.57 -8.20
CA LYS A 40 -11.86 -4.49 -7.72
C LYS A 40 -11.92 -4.36 -6.18
N ALA A 41 -13.10 -4.57 -5.58
CA ALA A 41 -13.25 -4.55 -4.12
C ALA A 41 -12.40 -5.63 -3.44
N ASN A 42 -12.46 -6.88 -3.91
CA ASN A 42 -11.65 -7.95 -3.33
C ASN A 42 -10.16 -7.72 -3.53
N ILE A 43 -9.76 -7.17 -4.68
CA ILE A 43 -8.36 -6.80 -4.94
C ILE A 43 -7.93 -5.71 -3.95
N MET A 44 -8.74 -4.66 -3.77
CA MET A 44 -8.46 -3.59 -2.83
C MET A 44 -8.29 -4.12 -1.40
N ASP A 45 -9.14 -5.03 -0.95
CA ASP A 45 -9.04 -5.61 0.39
C ASP A 45 -7.77 -6.47 0.57
N LEU A 46 -7.37 -7.21 -0.47
CA LEU A 46 -6.12 -7.98 -0.46
C LEU A 46 -4.89 -7.06 -0.41
N LEU A 47 -4.91 -5.96 -1.17
CA LEU A 47 -3.81 -4.99 -1.22
C LEU A 47 -3.71 -4.14 0.06
N LYS A 48 -4.84 -3.79 0.68
CA LYS A 48 -4.85 -3.15 2.00
C LYS A 48 -4.12 -3.99 3.05
N GLY A 49 -4.27 -5.30 2.97
CA GLY A 49 -3.68 -6.24 3.94
C GLY A 49 -4.04 -5.89 5.38
N ALA A 50 -5.26 -5.41 5.61
CA ALA A 50 -5.66 -4.87 6.91
C ALA A 50 -5.97 -5.97 7.94
N THR A 51 -5.57 -5.73 9.19
CA THR A 51 -5.92 -6.58 10.34
C THR A 51 -7.42 -6.58 10.61
N ALA A 52 -7.89 -7.42 11.53
CA ALA A 52 -9.28 -7.40 11.99
C ALA A 52 -9.70 -6.05 12.59
N GLN A 53 -8.74 -5.31 13.15
CA GLN A 53 -8.91 -3.98 13.76
C GLN A 53 -8.80 -2.85 12.72
N GLY A 54 -8.72 -3.18 11.43
CA GLY A 54 -8.69 -2.21 10.35
C GLY A 54 -7.36 -1.48 10.17
N THR A 55 -6.26 -1.96 10.76
CA THR A 55 -4.92 -1.38 10.55
C THR A 55 -4.35 -1.90 9.22
N PRO A 56 -4.11 -1.04 8.21
CA PRO A 56 -3.57 -1.48 6.92
C PRO A 56 -2.09 -1.86 7.01
N ALA A 57 -1.64 -2.72 6.09
CA ALA A 57 -0.26 -3.20 6.06
C ALA A 57 0.76 -2.07 5.80
N LEU A 58 0.41 -1.07 4.97
CA LEU A 58 1.26 0.10 4.75
C LEU A 58 1.37 0.98 6.00
N TYR A 59 0.32 1.07 6.82
CA TYR A 59 0.35 1.84 8.07
C TYR A 59 1.41 1.28 9.03
N ILE A 60 1.47 -0.04 9.22
CA ILE A 60 2.44 -0.64 10.15
C ILE A 60 3.88 -0.48 9.67
N ALA A 61 4.15 -0.60 8.37
CA ALA A 61 5.50 -0.35 7.84
C ALA A 61 5.94 1.11 8.04
N MET A 62 5.04 2.06 7.78
CA MET A 62 5.29 3.48 7.99
C MET A 62 5.50 3.82 9.47
N SER A 63 4.70 3.21 10.37
CA SER A 63 4.81 3.37 11.82
C SER A 63 6.14 2.85 12.39
N LYS A 64 6.75 1.84 11.77
CA LYS A 64 8.06 1.27 12.15
C LYS A 64 9.25 1.87 11.42
N GLY A 65 9.02 2.73 10.43
CA GLY A 65 10.09 3.32 9.63
C GLY A 65 10.74 2.35 8.64
N ASN A 66 10.02 1.31 8.21
CA ASN A 66 10.53 0.27 7.32
C ASN A 66 10.58 0.76 5.85
N GLU A 67 11.62 1.50 5.48
CA GLU A 67 11.71 2.16 4.17
C GLU A 67 11.73 1.19 2.97
N ASP A 68 12.46 0.07 3.06
CA ASP A 68 12.61 -0.87 1.94
C ASP A 68 11.29 -1.51 1.53
N VAL A 69 10.49 -1.90 2.54
CA VAL A 69 9.21 -2.56 2.31
C VAL A 69 8.14 -1.55 1.84
N VAL A 70 8.20 -0.30 2.29
CA VAL A 70 7.35 0.80 1.78
C VAL A 70 7.62 1.01 0.29
N LEU A 71 8.89 1.16 -0.10
CA LEU A 71 9.27 1.31 -1.51
C LEU A 71 8.79 0.13 -2.33
N SER A 72 9.07 -1.10 -1.88
CA SER A 72 8.70 -2.33 -2.58
C SER A 72 7.18 -2.46 -2.77
N TYR A 73 6.39 -2.12 -1.74
CA TYR A 73 4.94 -2.11 -1.82
C TYR A 73 4.43 -1.10 -2.86
N ILE A 74 4.84 0.17 -2.76
CA ILE A 74 4.35 1.25 -3.63
C ILE A 74 4.77 1.04 -5.08
N SER A 75 6.03 0.68 -5.35
CA SER A 75 6.50 0.39 -6.71
C SER A 75 5.75 -0.79 -7.34
N THR A 76 5.48 -1.85 -6.58
CA THR A 76 4.72 -3.00 -7.07
C THR A 76 3.23 -2.64 -7.27
N LEU A 77 2.68 -1.78 -6.40
CA LEU A 77 1.31 -1.29 -6.51
C LEU A 77 1.08 -0.51 -7.81
N GLY A 78 2.04 0.28 -8.28
CA GLY A 78 1.92 1.00 -9.56
C GLY A 78 1.66 0.09 -10.75
N ALA A 79 2.41 -1.01 -10.86
CA ALA A 79 2.21 -2.01 -11.91
C ALA A 79 0.82 -2.70 -11.80
N PHE A 80 0.37 -2.91 -10.57
CA PHE A 80 -0.94 -3.49 -10.27
C PHE A 80 -2.08 -2.53 -10.68
N ALA A 81 -1.97 -1.27 -10.28
CA ALA A 81 -2.93 -0.20 -10.55
C ALA A 81 -3.12 0.00 -12.06
N LYS A 82 -2.03 0.00 -12.83
CA LYS A 82 -2.06 0.10 -14.30
C LYS A 82 -2.82 -1.07 -14.93
N LYS A 83 -2.55 -2.30 -14.50
CA LYS A 83 -3.15 -3.50 -15.08
C LYS A 83 -4.65 -3.63 -14.79
N HIS A 84 -5.10 -3.16 -13.62
CA HIS A 84 -6.50 -3.26 -13.18
C HIS A 84 -7.27 -1.94 -13.34
N SER A 85 -6.67 -0.95 -14.02
CA SER A 85 -7.24 0.38 -14.26
C SER A 85 -7.82 0.98 -12.97
N PHE A 86 -6.99 1.08 -11.94
CA PHE A 86 -7.38 1.74 -10.71
C PHE A 86 -7.63 3.22 -10.96
N SER A 87 -8.70 3.75 -10.37
CA SER A 87 -8.87 5.20 -10.29
C SER A 87 -7.84 5.78 -9.31
N GLN A 88 -7.61 7.09 -9.40
CA GLN A 88 -6.80 7.81 -8.40
C GLN A 88 -7.35 7.61 -7.00
N HIS A 89 -8.66 7.73 -6.82
CA HIS A 89 -9.29 7.53 -5.53
C HIS A 89 -8.94 6.15 -4.95
N GLN A 90 -8.96 5.09 -5.77
CA GLN A 90 -8.57 3.74 -5.33
C GLN A 90 -7.09 3.67 -4.95
N LEU A 91 -6.20 4.23 -5.78
CA LEU A 91 -4.77 4.23 -5.48
C LEU A 91 -4.47 5.01 -4.18
N PHE A 92 -4.98 6.25 -4.06
CA PHE A 92 -4.74 7.08 -2.90
C PHE A 92 -5.45 6.58 -1.65
N THR A 93 -6.55 5.82 -1.76
CA THR A 93 -7.12 5.09 -0.62
C THR A 93 -6.13 4.06 -0.07
N LEU A 94 -5.43 3.31 -0.94
CA LEU A 94 -4.40 2.36 -0.52
C LEU A 94 -3.15 3.05 0.04
N LEU A 95 -2.73 4.17 -0.55
CA LEU A 95 -1.55 4.91 -0.12
C LEU A 95 -1.78 5.65 1.20
N ALA A 96 -2.95 6.27 1.38
CA ALA A 96 -3.31 6.93 2.63
C ALA A 96 -3.29 5.96 3.81
N ALA A 97 -3.69 4.69 3.56
CA ALA A 97 -3.58 3.57 4.48
C ALA A 97 -4.05 3.94 5.90
N LYS A 98 -5.25 4.53 5.97
CA LYS A 98 -5.80 5.02 7.23
C LYS A 98 -6.20 3.85 8.14
N ASN A 99 -5.85 3.95 9.43
CA ASN A 99 -6.32 3.02 10.45
C ASN A 99 -7.79 3.30 10.85
N HIS A 100 -8.30 2.57 11.85
CA HIS A 100 -9.67 2.74 12.35
C HIS A 100 -9.96 4.12 12.95
N ASP A 101 -8.93 4.84 13.42
CA ASP A 101 -9.03 6.22 13.92
C ASP A 101 -8.92 7.27 12.81
N ASN A 102 -8.96 6.85 11.53
CA ASN A 102 -8.77 7.72 10.35
C ASN A 102 -7.38 8.39 10.29
N MET A 103 -6.40 7.88 11.06
CA MET A 103 -5.01 8.33 11.04
C MET A 103 -4.27 7.72 9.84
N SER A 104 -3.65 8.56 9.01
CA SER A 104 -2.92 8.11 7.83
C SER A 104 -1.56 7.51 8.15
N ALA A 105 -1.05 6.69 7.24
CA ALA A 105 0.27 6.07 7.37
C ALA A 105 1.41 7.11 7.40
N VAL A 106 1.29 8.22 6.65
CA VAL A 106 2.28 9.30 6.71
C VAL A 106 2.23 10.06 8.05
N HIS A 107 1.04 10.24 8.64
CA HIS A 107 0.91 10.90 9.93
C HIS A 107 1.68 10.14 11.02
N ILE A 108 1.51 8.82 11.11
CA ILE A 108 2.19 8.01 12.13
C ILE A 108 3.71 7.97 11.92
N ALA A 109 4.18 7.94 10.66
CA ALA A 109 5.62 8.01 10.36
C ALA A 109 6.23 9.35 10.80
N ILE A 110 5.53 10.47 10.56
CA ILE A 110 5.96 11.79 11.03
C ILE A 110 5.96 11.85 12.55
N HIS A 111 4.91 11.35 13.20
CA HIS A 111 4.80 11.30 14.66
C HIS A 111 5.98 10.53 15.30
N HIS A 112 6.40 9.43 14.70
CA HIS A 112 7.56 8.64 15.13
C HIS A 112 8.91 9.12 14.56
N LYS A 113 8.94 10.26 13.86
CA LYS A 113 10.15 10.90 13.32
C LYS A 113 10.90 10.04 12.27
N HIS A 114 10.18 9.19 11.53
CA HIS A 114 10.73 8.36 10.45
C HIS A 114 10.90 9.14 9.14
N TYR A 115 11.71 10.20 9.14
CA TYR A 115 11.84 11.12 8.00
C TYR A 115 12.26 10.43 6.69
N LYS A 116 13.21 9.49 6.72
CA LYS A 116 13.64 8.75 5.52
C LYS A 116 12.52 7.92 4.89
N THR A 117 11.68 7.32 5.73
CA THR A 117 10.50 6.57 5.29
C THR A 117 9.47 7.48 4.66
N VAL A 118 9.28 8.69 5.20
CA VAL A 118 8.39 9.72 4.62
C VAL A 118 8.92 10.20 3.26
N GLU A 119 10.22 10.47 3.14
CA GLU A 119 10.85 10.83 1.87
C GLU A 119 10.69 9.72 0.83
N THR A 120 10.97 8.48 1.21
CA THR A 120 10.81 7.30 0.35
C THR A 120 9.35 7.14 -0.10
N TYR A 121 8.39 7.31 0.80
CA TYR A 121 6.96 7.24 0.52
C TYR A 121 6.55 8.26 -0.57
N TYR A 122 6.90 9.54 -0.39
CA TYR A 122 6.55 10.58 -1.37
C TYR A 122 7.30 10.45 -2.69
N ALA A 123 8.57 10.04 -2.65
CA ALA A 123 9.35 9.76 -3.87
C ALA A 123 8.70 8.63 -4.68
N ALA A 124 8.32 7.53 -4.02
CA ALA A 124 7.66 6.41 -4.69
C ALA A 124 6.28 6.80 -5.25
N ILE A 125 5.50 7.62 -4.54
CA ILE A 125 4.21 8.15 -5.03
C ILE A 125 4.41 8.99 -6.28
N ASN A 126 5.39 9.90 -6.27
CA ASN A 126 5.68 10.73 -7.44
C ASN A 126 5.99 9.87 -8.68
N VAL A 127 6.82 8.83 -8.52
CA VAL A 127 7.15 7.90 -9.61
C VAL A 127 5.90 7.18 -10.15
N ILE A 128 5.05 6.63 -9.28
CA ILE A 128 3.88 5.88 -9.76
C ILE A 128 2.81 6.79 -10.37
N SER A 129 2.61 8.00 -9.83
CA SER A 129 1.66 8.98 -10.37
C SER A 129 2.04 9.41 -11.79
N GLN A 130 3.33 9.64 -12.04
CA GLN A 130 3.84 9.89 -13.39
C GLN A 130 3.62 8.69 -14.31
N SER A 131 3.88 7.47 -13.82
CA SER A 131 3.71 6.24 -14.63
C SER A 131 2.26 5.95 -15.03
N LEU A 132 1.30 6.47 -14.25
CA LEU A 132 -0.14 6.35 -14.45
C LEU A 132 -0.74 7.57 -15.17
N SER A 133 0.09 8.56 -15.54
CA SER A 133 -0.32 9.79 -16.22
C SER A 133 -1.36 10.61 -15.46
N PHE A 134 -1.28 10.65 -14.13
CA PHE A 134 -2.12 11.54 -13.32
C PHE A 134 -1.63 12.98 -13.45
N SER A 135 -2.56 13.92 -13.64
CA SER A 135 -2.24 15.34 -13.72
C SER A 135 -1.85 15.92 -12.35
N ALA A 136 -1.19 17.08 -12.38
CA ALA A 136 -0.80 17.76 -11.15
C ALA A 136 -2.02 18.18 -10.30
N ASP A 137 -3.11 18.62 -10.93
CA ASP A 137 -4.32 19.04 -10.21
C ASP A 137 -5.03 17.85 -9.56
N GLU A 138 -4.98 16.69 -10.19
CA GLU A 138 -5.46 15.43 -9.64
C GLU A 138 -4.66 14.98 -8.42
N ILE A 139 -3.33 15.15 -8.44
CA ILE A 139 -2.44 14.80 -7.32
C ILE A 139 -2.64 15.73 -6.12
N LYS A 140 -2.82 17.04 -6.34
CA LYS A 140 -3.03 18.04 -5.27
C LYS A 140 -4.23 17.75 -4.37
N THR A 141 -5.20 16.97 -4.83
CA THR A 141 -6.39 16.62 -4.03
C THR A 141 -6.06 15.61 -2.91
N TYR A 142 -4.89 14.97 -2.96
CA TYR A 142 -4.51 13.87 -2.06
C TYR A 142 -3.19 14.08 -1.29
N LEU A 143 -2.48 15.18 -1.55
CA LEU A 143 -1.27 15.61 -0.83
C LEU A 143 -1.61 16.74 0.14
#